data_AF-A0A3N4RY54-F1
#
_entry.id   AF-A0A3N4RY54-F1
#
_cell.length_a   1.000
_cell.length_b   1.000
_cell.length_c   1.000
_cell.angle_alpha   90.00
_cell.angle_beta   90.00
_cell.angle_gamma   90.00
#
_symmetry.space_group_name_H-M   'P 1'
#
loop_
_entity.id
_entity.type
_entity.pdbx_description
1 polymer ?
#
loop_
_entity_poly.entity_id
_entity_poly.type
_entity_poly.pdbx_seq_one_letter_code
_entity_poly.pdbx_strand_id
1 'polypeptide(L)'
;MLSDGAAVLAAAKRAGLDTAAPLLLGQGMAAGLFVSLVKPVFETWSTEATALRESTIEKVRPGMLVSFEARARCRNAPKSPPRQLTGIPEQDPHLFFRIGGRSVLVGFDPRWLTTSTASGTLHDAARNPLEYSGLGLVRSVSEDGQVRVSALVFGRPQTPAQSQFEYAKKATLRSPAGLTEADFRNELAADDRKAPRSARPQGRNSVNRLDVTLFFDEDKLLFPGHLEREVMTQLVRVIPEYRRDVGVAVASLAVYGVLGQGARPADIAAHLLAREPGLWKTFTVPGLSALVGSVNLAVATVVGIGQEQVGDLHEVMQMEVSSYLGGVELDRNLPMHRGLLPERDQFHVVGAELRLKYSAASRYLAEINGEDLDEPLDEWRERGLFRSVVWEEDVAQSTVDEQAAASLLQAWSHPRSE
;
A
#
# COMPACT_ATOMS: atom_id res chain seq x y z
N MET A 1 28.68 -1.94 2.09
CA MET A 1 28.16 -2.80 3.18
C MET A 1 26.74 -2.34 3.45
N LEU A 2 25.80 -3.26 3.72
CA LEU A 2 24.46 -2.87 4.16
C LEU A 2 24.60 -2.12 5.49
N SER A 3 23.91 -0.98 5.64
CA SER A 3 23.89 -0.15 6.85
C SER A 3 23.64 -0.97 8.13
N ASP A 4 22.81 -2.01 8.02
CA ASP A 4 22.29 -2.75 9.18
C ASP A 4 22.88 -4.15 9.35
N GLY A 5 23.95 -4.49 8.62
CA GLY A 5 24.62 -5.80 8.74
C GLY A 5 25.14 -6.09 10.16
N ALA A 6 25.53 -5.04 10.89
CA ALA A 6 25.95 -5.14 12.29
C ALA A 6 24.78 -5.50 13.22
N ALA A 7 23.57 -4.98 12.96
CA ALA A 7 22.37 -5.27 13.74
C ALA A 7 21.92 -6.72 13.55
N VAL A 8 21.97 -7.23 12.31
CA VAL A 8 21.67 -8.64 12.01
C VAL A 8 22.69 -9.56 12.70
N LEU A 9 23.98 -9.23 12.66
CA LEU A 9 25.02 -10.00 13.35
C LEU A 9 24.84 -9.97 14.87
N ALA A 10 24.45 -8.82 15.44
CA ALA A 10 24.15 -8.70 16.86
C ALA A 10 22.94 -9.56 17.27
N ALA A 11 21.88 -9.57 16.45
CA ALA A 11 20.72 -10.43 16.65
C ALA A 11 21.08 -11.93 16.57
N ALA A 12 21.97 -12.32 15.64
CA ALA A 12 22.50 -13.68 15.55
C ALA A 12 23.22 -14.09 16.85
N LYS A 13 24.14 -13.25 17.33
CA LYS A 13 24.86 -13.49 18.59
C LYS A 13 23.90 -13.57 19.79
N ARG A 14 22.91 -12.68 19.86
CA ARG A 14 21.88 -12.68 20.93
C ARG A 14 21.01 -13.93 20.90
N ALA A 15 20.73 -14.47 19.72
CA ALA A 15 20.00 -15.72 19.57
C ALA A 15 20.83 -16.96 19.97
N GLY A 16 22.11 -16.78 20.28
CA GLY A 16 23.05 -17.86 20.56
C GLY A 16 23.52 -18.58 19.29
N LEU A 17 23.40 -17.95 18.12
CA LEU A 17 23.90 -18.54 16.88
C LEU A 17 25.42 -18.49 16.86
N ASP A 18 26.05 -19.65 16.74
CA ASP A 18 27.46 -19.72 16.45
C ASP A 18 27.68 -19.33 14.97
N THR A 19 28.08 -18.07 14.76
CA THR A 19 28.38 -17.51 13.44
C THR A 19 29.69 -18.05 12.84
N ALA A 20 30.50 -18.76 13.64
CA ALA A 20 31.72 -19.44 13.20
C ALA A 20 31.49 -20.93 12.91
N ALA A 21 30.41 -21.53 13.45
CA ALA A 21 30.03 -22.90 13.13
C ALA A 21 29.55 -23.01 11.67
N PRO A 22 29.86 -24.13 10.98
CA PRO A 22 29.55 -24.31 9.58
C PRO A 22 28.05 -24.50 9.28
N LEU A 23 27.17 -24.55 10.28
CA LEU A 23 25.77 -24.92 10.11
C LEU A 23 24.83 -24.23 11.10
N LEU A 24 23.92 -23.40 10.58
CA LEU A 24 22.69 -23.01 11.32
C LEU A 24 21.71 -24.20 11.41
N LEU A 25 21.77 -25.16 10.48
CA LEU A 25 21.05 -26.43 10.56
C LEU A 25 21.55 -27.24 11.78
N GLY A 26 20.69 -27.34 12.79
CA GLY A 26 20.98 -28.11 14.01
C GLY A 26 21.03 -27.28 15.30
N GLN A 27 20.90 -25.96 15.22
CA GLN A 27 20.91 -25.09 16.40
C GLN A 27 19.53 -24.93 17.08
N GLY A 28 18.55 -25.76 16.71
CA GLY A 28 17.25 -25.89 17.38
C GLY A 28 16.49 -24.57 17.50
N MET A 29 16.09 -24.22 18.73
CA MET A 29 15.32 -23.01 19.06
C MET A 29 16.05 -21.70 18.69
N ALA A 30 17.38 -21.71 18.59
CA ALA A 30 18.18 -20.52 18.32
C ALA A 30 17.86 -19.92 16.94
N ALA A 31 17.54 -20.75 15.93
CA ALA A 31 17.15 -20.27 14.61
C ALA A 31 15.79 -19.55 14.63
N GLY A 32 14.82 -20.08 15.40
CA GLY A 32 13.51 -19.42 15.58
C GLY A 32 13.62 -18.10 16.33
N LEU A 33 14.44 -18.07 17.40
CA LEU A 33 14.74 -16.85 18.16
C LEU A 33 15.45 -15.81 17.28
N PHE A 34 16.42 -16.24 16.45
CA PHE A 34 17.10 -15.35 15.49
C PHE A 34 16.12 -14.68 14.54
N VAL A 35 15.21 -15.45 13.92
CA VAL A 35 14.19 -14.88 13.03
C VAL A 35 13.33 -13.85 13.77
N SER A 36 12.93 -14.12 15.01
CA SER A 36 12.15 -13.17 15.81
C SER A 36 12.90 -11.89 16.17
N LEU A 37 14.22 -11.98 16.38
CA LEU A 37 15.07 -10.83 16.73
C LEU A 37 15.48 -10.00 15.51
N VAL A 38 15.58 -10.63 14.34
CA VAL A 38 15.94 -9.95 13.08
C VAL A 38 14.72 -9.35 12.39
N LYS A 39 13.52 -9.86 12.63
CA LYS A 39 12.28 -9.33 12.06
C LYS A 39 12.12 -7.80 12.26
N PRO A 40 12.29 -7.24 13.47
CA PRO A 40 12.22 -5.79 13.66
C PRO A 40 13.26 -5.02 12.84
N VAL A 41 14.47 -5.58 12.66
CA VAL A 41 15.54 -4.95 11.88
C VAL A 41 15.10 -4.79 10.42
N PHE A 42 14.46 -5.82 9.85
CA PHE A 42 13.88 -5.74 8.51
C PHE A 42 12.64 -4.85 8.45
N GLU A 43 11.80 -4.82 9.49
CA GLU A 43 10.60 -3.96 9.57
C GLU A 43 10.96 -2.46 9.63
N THR A 44 12.10 -2.11 10.22
CA THR A 44 12.61 -0.73 10.26
C THR A 44 13.59 -0.43 9.13
N TRP A 45 13.80 -1.37 8.20
CA TRP A 45 14.80 -1.20 7.14
C TRP A 45 14.26 -0.31 6.03
N SER A 46 14.67 0.96 6.03
CA SER A 46 14.18 1.98 5.10
C SER A 46 14.88 1.99 3.74
N THR A 47 15.58 0.92 3.35
CA THR A 47 16.23 0.85 2.04
C THR A 47 15.27 0.31 0.99
N GLU A 48 14.97 1.13 -0.02
CA GLU A 48 14.15 0.69 -1.15
C GLU A 48 14.87 -0.39 -1.98
N ALA A 49 14.15 -1.48 -2.23
CA ALA A 49 14.60 -2.55 -3.11
C ALA A 49 13.83 -2.48 -4.43
N THR A 50 14.54 -2.52 -5.56
CA THR A 50 13.90 -2.58 -6.87
C THR A 50 13.30 -3.98 -7.09
N ALA A 51 11.98 -4.07 -7.20
CA ALA A 51 11.32 -5.33 -7.51
C ALA A 51 11.74 -5.84 -8.88
N LEU A 52 12.21 -7.08 -8.98
CA LEU A 52 12.53 -7.75 -10.24
C LEU A 52 11.23 -8.16 -10.94
N ARG A 53 10.87 -7.41 -11.99
CA ARG A 53 9.68 -7.61 -12.84
C ARG A 53 10.06 -7.32 -14.29
N GLU A 54 9.21 -7.67 -15.25
CA GLU A 54 9.50 -7.47 -16.67
C GLU A 54 9.75 -5.99 -17.00
N SER A 55 9.03 -5.06 -16.36
CA SER A 55 9.19 -3.61 -16.53
C SER A 55 10.48 -3.03 -15.93
N THR A 56 11.12 -3.73 -14.98
CA THR A 56 12.27 -3.22 -14.22
C THR A 56 13.57 -3.97 -14.52
N ILE A 57 13.51 -5.21 -15.03
CA ILE A 57 14.67 -6.08 -15.18
C ILE A 57 15.74 -5.49 -16.12
N GLU A 58 15.33 -4.70 -17.11
CA GLU A 58 16.23 -3.99 -18.04
C GLU A 58 17.01 -2.84 -17.37
N LYS A 59 16.48 -2.30 -16.27
CA LYS A 59 17.08 -1.18 -15.50
C LYS A 59 18.03 -1.66 -14.41
N VAL A 60 18.07 -2.97 -14.14
CA VAL A 60 18.90 -3.56 -13.08
C VAL A 60 20.40 -3.39 -13.38
N ARG A 61 21.18 -2.98 -12.37
CA ARG A 61 22.63 -2.75 -12.43
C ARG A 61 23.35 -3.40 -11.25
N PRO A 62 24.64 -3.73 -11.38
CA PRO A 62 25.47 -4.17 -10.26
C PRO A 62 25.39 -3.20 -9.08
N GLY A 63 25.31 -3.73 -7.87
CA GLY A 63 25.18 -2.96 -6.63
C GLY A 63 23.76 -2.60 -6.23
N MET A 64 22.74 -2.79 -7.09
CA MET A 64 21.35 -2.53 -6.71
C MET A 64 20.82 -3.57 -5.73
N LEU A 65 20.08 -3.10 -4.72
CA LEU A 65 19.24 -3.96 -3.88
C LEU A 65 17.96 -4.29 -4.67
N VAL A 66 17.63 -5.57 -4.74
CA VAL A 66 16.48 -6.07 -5.49
C VAL A 66 15.62 -6.98 -4.65
N SER A 67 14.31 -6.93 -4.87
CA SER A 67 13.34 -7.89 -4.33
C SER A 67 12.83 -8.79 -5.45
N PHE A 68 12.45 -10.02 -5.14
CA PHE A 68 11.88 -10.94 -6.12
C PHE A 68 10.80 -11.80 -5.47
N GLU A 69 9.80 -12.16 -6.27
CA GLU A 69 8.86 -13.23 -5.96
C GLU A 69 8.62 -14.00 -7.26
N ALA A 70 9.13 -15.24 -7.34
CA ALA A 70 9.14 -15.98 -8.59
C ALA A 70 9.11 -17.50 -8.36
N ARG A 71 8.53 -18.22 -9.32
CA ARG A 71 8.68 -19.68 -9.41
C ARG A 71 10.09 -20.03 -9.82
N ALA A 72 10.92 -20.39 -8.84
CA ALA A 72 12.32 -20.72 -9.02
C ALA A 72 12.58 -22.21 -8.91
N ARG A 73 13.53 -22.67 -9.72
CA ARG A 73 14.13 -24.00 -9.59
C ARG A 73 15.42 -23.87 -8.78
N CYS A 74 15.63 -24.74 -7.80
CA CYS A 74 16.92 -24.81 -7.14
C CYS A 74 17.89 -25.65 -7.99
N ARG A 75 19.04 -25.07 -8.35
CA ARG A 75 20.15 -25.78 -8.97
C ARG A 75 21.19 -26.07 -7.90
N ASN A 76 21.86 -27.22 -8.04
CA ASN A 76 22.87 -27.69 -7.09
C ASN A 76 22.37 -27.68 -5.64
N ALA A 77 21.18 -28.26 -5.42
CA ALA A 77 20.54 -28.28 -4.11
C ALA A 77 21.52 -28.66 -2.99
N PRO A 78 21.46 -27.96 -1.85
CA PRO A 78 22.49 -28.04 -0.83
C PRO A 78 22.57 -29.44 -0.24
N LYS A 79 23.77 -30.03 -0.26
CA LYS A 79 24.04 -31.34 0.35
C LYS A 79 24.28 -31.17 1.85
N SER A 80 24.03 -32.22 2.63
CA SER A 80 24.41 -32.29 4.04
C SER A 80 25.61 -33.24 4.20
N PRO A 81 26.74 -32.79 4.81
CA PRO A 81 27.02 -31.42 5.26
C PRO A 81 27.23 -30.46 4.07
N PRO A 82 27.01 -29.14 4.25
CA PRO A 82 27.21 -28.17 3.19
C PRO A 82 28.67 -28.08 2.81
N ARG A 83 28.90 -28.05 1.51
CA ARG A 83 30.23 -27.85 0.94
C ARG A 83 30.57 -26.36 0.94
N GLN A 84 31.85 -26.05 0.98
CA GLN A 84 32.32 -24.69 0.76
C GLN A 84 31.97 -24.24 -0.66
N LEU A 85 31.48 -23.00 -0.79
CA LEU A 85 31.18 -22.41 -2.08
C LEU A 85 32.45 -22.25 -2.91
N THR A 86 32.36 -22.62 -4.19
CA THR A 86 33.45 -22.54 -5.16
C THR A 86 33.57 -21.15 -5.82
N GLY A 87 32.50 -20.35 -5.75
CA GLY A 87 32.36 -19.10 -6.50
C GLY A 87 31.88 -19.32 -7.95
N ILE A 88 31.70 -20.57 -8.38
CA ILE A 88 31.27 -20.95 -9.72
C ILE A 88 29.78 -21.30 -9.66
N PRO A 89 28.87 -20.49 -10.26
CA PRO A 89 27.43 -20.70 -10.15
C PRO A 89 26.96 -22.09 -10.57
N GLU A 90 27.60 -22.68 -11.58
CA GLU A 90 27.27 -24.01 -12.10
C GLU A 90 27.54 -25.14 -11.10
N GLN A 91 28.35 -24.88 -10.07
CA GLN A 91 28.72 -25.84 -9.03
C GLN A 91 28.10 -25.49 -7.67
N ASP A 92 27.76 -24.21 -7.47
CA ASP A 92 27.23 -23.70 -6.22
C ASP A 92 25.69 -23.70 -6.18
N PRO A 93 25.09 -23.86 -4.98
CA PRO A 93 23.65 -23.79 -4.80
C PRO A 93 23.10 -22.41 -5.17
N HIS A 94 22.06 -22.39 -6.01
CA HIS A 94 21.38 -21.16 -6.38
C HIS A 94 19.91 -21.43 -6.76
N LEU A 95 19.08 -20.41 -6.61
CA LEU A 95 17.76 -20.37 -7.24
C LEU A 95 17.89 -19.83 -8.65
N PHE A 96 17.14 -20.41 -9.58
CA PHE A 96 17.13 -20.03 -10.99
C PHE A 96 15.69 -19.79 -11.46
N PHE A 97 15.44 -18.66 -12.09
CA PHE A 97 14.18 -18.34 -12.76
C PHE A 97 14.41 -17.36 -13.93
N ARG A 98 13.36 -17.09 -14.71
CA ARG A 98 13.39 -16.13 -15.81
C ARG A 98 12.37 -15.04 -15.58
N ILE A 99 12.70 -13.83 -16.03
CA ILE A 99 11.80 -12.67 -16.08
C ILE A 99 11.93 -12.10 -17.49
N GLY A 100 10.85 -12.16 -18.27
CA GLY A 100 10.89 -11.86 -19.70
C GLY A 100 12.01 -12.63 -20.41
N GLY A 101 12.86 -11.91 -21.14
CA GLY A 101 14.02 -12.48 -21.83
C GLY A 101 15.19 -12.88 -20.92
N ARG A 102 15.28 -12.34 -19.71
CA ARG A 102 16.48 -12.43 -18.85
C ARG A 102 16.43 -13.62 -17.89
N SER A 103 17.62 -14.14 -17.54
CA SER A 103 17.76 -15.20 -16.53
C SER A 103 18.27 -14.62 -15.22
N VAL A 104 17.73 -15.07 -14.10
CA VAL A 104 18.11 -14.60 -12.76
C VAL A 104 18.65 -15.77 -11.95
N LEU A 105 19.86 -15.62 -11.44
CA LEU A 105 20.52 -16.59 -10.56
C LEU A 105 20.69 -15.95 -9.19
N VAL A 106 20.01 -16.51 -8.19
CA VAL A 106 20.11 -16.06 -6.80
C VAL A 106 20.99 -17.05 -6.05
N GLY A 107 22.26 -16.72 -5.90
CA GLY A 107 23.23 -17.52 -5.13
C GLY A 107 23.04 -17.32 -3.63
N PHE A 108 23.19 -18.40 -2.86
CA PHE A 108 23.10 -18.37 -1.40
C PHE A 108 24.13 -19.30 -0.77
N ASP A 109 24.56 -18.98 0.45
CA ASP A 109 25.43 -19.86 1.22
C ASP A 109 24.57 -20.82 2.06
N PRO A 110 24.63 -22.15 1.81
CA PRO A 110 23.77 -23.12 2.47
C PRO A 110 24.04 -23.26 3.98
N ARG A 111 25.18 -22.76 4.47
CA ARG A 111 25.50 -22.71 5.90
C ARG A 111 24.55 -21.80 6.68
N TRP A 112 23.94 -20.83 5.98
CA TRP A 112 23.01 -19.85 6.53
C TRP A 112 21.53 -20.28 6.43
N LEU A 113 21.25 -21.53 6.04
CA LEU A 113 19.88 -22.05 6.07
C LEU A 113 19.40 -22.26 7.50
N THR A 114 18.35 -21.54 7.88
CA THR A 114 17.85 -21.47 9.26
C THR A 114 17.04 -22.68 9.69
N THR A 115 16.51 -23.47 8.76
CA THR A 115 15.61 -24.60 9.08
C THR A 115 15.86 -25.82 8.19
N SER A 116 15.60 -27.01 8.73
CA SER A 116 15.59 -28.26 7.95
C SER A 116 14.51 -28.25 6.87
N THR A 117 13.37 -27.61 7.14
CA THR A 117 12.29 -27.39 6.17
C THR A 117 12.75 -26.55 4.98
N ALA A 118 13.60 -25.53 5.19
CA ALA A 118 14.19 -24.77 4.08
C ALA A 118 15.01 -25.68 3.15
N SER A 119 15.82 -26.59 3.72
CA SER A 119 16.56 -27.59 2.93
C SER A 119 15.62 -28.52 2.16
N GLY A 120 14.55 -29.02 2.79
CA GLY A 120 13.53 -29.84 2.14
C GLY A 120 12.90 -29.13 0.93
N THR A 121 12.44 -27.89 1.13
CA THR A 121 11.84 -27.11 0.02
C THR A 121 12.80 -26.86 -1.13
N LEU A 122 14.10 -26.66 -0.86
CA LEU A 122 15.10 -26.48 -1.91
C LEU A 122 15.34 -27.77 -2.71
N HIS A 123 15.29 -28.93 -2.06
CA HIS A 123 15.34 -30.22 -2.77
C HIS A 123 14.09 -30.46 -3.62
N ASP A 124 12.92 -30.10 -3.12
CA ASP A 124 11.68 -30.15 -3.90
C ASP A 124 11.74 -29.18 -5.09
N ALA A 125 12.25 -27.97 -4.87
CA ALA A 125 12.46 -26.96 -5.90
C ALA A 125 13.43 -27.40 -7.00
N ALA A 126 14.35 -28.32 -6.72
CA ALA A 126 15.25 -28.88 -7.73
C ALA A 126 14.50 -29.78 -8.72
N ARG A 127 13.43 -30.45 -8.26
CA ARG A 127 12.57 -31.32 -9.08
C ARG A 127 11.50 -30.49 -9.78
N ASN A 128 10.76 -29.70 -9.02
CA ASN A 128 9.60 -28.92 -9.46
C ASN A 128 9.78 -27.46 -9.06
N PRO A 129 9.74 -26.48 -10.00
CA PRO A 129 9.86 -25.08 -9.65
C PRO A 129 8.82 -24.64 -8.60
N LEU A 130 9.31 -24.10 -7.49
CA LEU A 130 8.53 -23.60 -6.37
C LEU A 130 8.64 -22.08 -6.28
N GLU A 131 7.59 -21.44 -5.80
CA GLU A 131 7.57 -19.99 -5.55
C GLU A 131 8.48 -19.61 -4.37
N TYR A 132 9.38 -18.65 -4.59
CA TYR A 132 10.23 -18.08 -3.57
C TYR A 132 10.14 -16.57 -3.62
N SER A 133 10.17 -15.94 -2.45
CA SER A 133 10.24 -14.50 -2.28
C SER A 133 11.50 -14.13 -1.50
N GLY A 134 12.14 -13.02 -1.82
CA GLY A 134 13.39 -12.63 -1.17
C GLY A 134 13.96 -11.28 -1.58
N LEU A 135 15.03 -10.92 -0.89
CA LEU A 135 15.85 -9.72 -1.11
C LEU A 135 17.29 -10.14 -1.43
N GLY A 136 17.93 -9.42 -2.33
CA GLY A 136 19.29 -9.71 -2.73
C GLY A 136 20.03 -8.52 -3.32
N LEU A 137 21.35 -8.61 -3.36
CA LEU A 137 22.21 -7.60 -3.99
C LEU A 137 22.65 -8.09 -5.37
N VAL A 138 22.45 -7.27 -6.40
CA VAL A 138 22.92 -7.58 -7.75
C VAL A 138 24.44 -7.52 -7.76
N ARG A 139 25.08 -8.63 -8.11
CA ARG A 139 26.54 -8.74 -8.21
C ARG A 139 27.05 -8.43 -9.61
N SER A 140 26.34 -8.94 -10.62
CA SER A 140 26.69 -8.70 -12.01
C SER A 140 25.46 -8.85 -12.90
N VAL A 141 25.53 -8.21 -14.07
CA VAL A 141 24.60 -8.38 -15.18
C VAL A 141 25.49 -8.62 -16.39
N SER A 142 25.42 -9.79 -17.00
CA SER A 142 26.21 -10.12 -18.19
C SER A 142 25.51 -9.64 -19.46
N GLU A 143 26.29 -9.52 -20.53
CA GLU A 143 25.83 -9.06 -21.85
C GLU A 143 24.75 -9.97 -22.46
N ASP A 144 24.74 -11.25 -22.10
CA ASP A 144 23.73 -12.24 -22.50
C ASP A 144 22.41 -12.14 -21.72
N GLY A 145 22.28 -11.15 -20.83
CA GLY A 145 21.06 -10.90 -20.05
C GLY A 145 20.91 -11.78 -18.81
N GLN A 146 21.97 -12.42 -18.33
CA GLN A 146 21.97 -13.11 -17.05
C GLN A 146 22.27 -12.13 -15.89
N VAL A 147 21.37 -12.10 -14.90
CA VAL A 147 21.47 -11.28 -13.69
C VAL A 147 21.87 -12.18 -12.52
N ARG A 148 23.00 -11.90 -11.89
CA ARG A 148 23.48 -12.61 -10.71
C ARG A 148 23.18 -11.83 -9.45
N VAL A 149 22.48 -12.44 -8.53
CA VAL A 149 22.03 -11.87 -7.26
C VAL A 149 22.62 -12.69 -6.11
N SER A 150 23.18 -11.99 -5.13
CA SER A 150 23.57 -12.58 -3.85
C SER A 150 22.39 -12.44 -2.89
N ALA A 151 21.82 -13.54 -2.45
CA ALA A 151 20.71 -13.51 -1.49
C ALA A 151 21.14 -12.83 -0.18
N LEU A 152 20.25 -12.00 0.35
CA LEU A 152 20.32 -11.49 1.73
C LEU A 152 19.34 -12.26 2.61
N VAL A 153 18.12 -12.44 2.12
CA VAL A 153 17.08 -13.27 2.73
C VAL A 153 16.20 -13.81 1.62
N PHE A 154 15.75 -15.06 1.76
CA PHE A 154 14.73 -15.62 0.89
C PHE A 154 13.96 -16.71 1.63
N GLY A 155 12.76 -17.01 1.15
CA GLY A 155 11.90 -18.04 1.73
C GLY A 155 10.72 -18.33 0.83
N ARG A 156 9.88 -19.26 1.29
CA ARG A 156 8.56 -19.48 0.70
C ARG A 156 7.67 -18.29 1.13
N PRO A 157 7.02 -17.56 0.21
CA PRO A 157 6.09 -16.53 0.61
C PRO A 157 4.94 -17.15 1.41
N GLN A 158 4.38 -16.35 2.31
CA GLN A 158 3.19 -16.75 3.05
C GLN A 158 2.04 -16.96 2.06
N THR A 159 1.33 -18.09 2.15
CA THR A 159 0.16 -18.30 1.30
C THR A 159 -1.01 -17.43 1.76
N PRO A 160 -1.98 -17.11 0.89
CA PRO A 160 -3.14 -16.30 1.28
C PRO A 160 -3.94 -16.94 2.43
N ALA A 161 -4.19 -18.25 2.39
CA ALA A 161 -4.76 -18.99 3.51
C ALA A 161 -3.96 -18.86 4.83
N GLN A 162 -2.63 -18.93 4.77
CA GLN A 162 -1.78 -18.74 5.96
C GLN A 162 -1.86 -17.31 6.49
N SER A 163 -1.91 -16.31 5.60
CA SER A 163 -2.06 -14.90 5.95
C SER A 163 -3.42 -14.63 6.60
N GLN A 164 -4.50 -15.17 6.03
CA GLN A 164 -5.84 -15.11 6.62
C GLN A 164 -5.90 -15.78 8.00
N PHE A 165 -5.29 -16.96 8.15
CA PHE A 165 -5.24 -17.65 9.43
C PHE A 165 -4.46 -16.86 10.49
N GLU A 166 -3.31 -16.30 10.12
CA GLU A 166 -2.52 -15.45 11.02
C GLU A 166 -3.25 -14.17 11.40
N TYR A 167 -3.99 -13.55 10.47
CA TYR A 167 -4.88 -12.44 10.77
C TYR A 167 -5.96 -12.86 11.79
N ALA A 168 -6.70 -13.93 11.53
CA ALA A 168 -7.78 -14.40 12.40
C ALA A 168 -7.30 -14.71 13.83
N LYS A 169 -6.07 -15.22 13.98
CA LYS A 169 -5.46 -15.50 15.29
C LYS A 169 -5.10 -14.23 16.09
N LYS A 170 -4.85 -13.13 15.38
CA LYS A 170 -4.23 -11.91 15.91
C LYS A 170 -5.17 -10.70 15.93
N ALA A 171 -6.30 -10.80 15.25
CA ALA A 171 -7.31 -9.75 15.14
C ALA A 171 -7.78 -9.31 16.54
N THR A 172 -7.81 -8.01 16.77
CA THR A 172 -8.40 -7.43 17.99
C THR A 172 -9.85 -7.03 17.78
N LEU A 173 -10.24 -6.79 16.52
CA LEU A 173 -11.62 -6.58 16.11
C LEU A 173 -12.24 -7.87 15.57
N ARG A 174 -13.56 -7.98 15.67
CA ARG A 174 -14.29 -9.06 15.00
C ARG A 174 -14.08 -8.94 13.50
N SER A 175 -13.67 -10.02 12.84
CA SER A 175 -13.43 -9.99 11.40
C SER A 175 -14.70 -9.59 10.63
N PRO A 176 -14.60 -8.66 9.67
CA PRO A 176 -15.74 -8.20 8.89
C PRO A 176 -16.20 -9.29 7.91
N ALA A 177 -17.48 -9.25 7.56
CA ALA A 177 -18.04 -10.11 6.51
C ALA A 177 -17.53 -9.68 5.12
N GLY A 178 -17.49 -10.61 4.16
CA GLY A 178 -17.06 -10.32 2.79
C GLY A 178 -15.56 -10.39 2.53
N LEU A 179 -14.75 -10.78 3.53
CA LEU A 179 -13.35 -11.13 3.29
C LEU A 179 -13.22 -12.52 2.66
N THR A 180 -12.41 -12.59 1.62
CA THR A 180 -12.07 -13.80 0.89
C THR A 180 -10.58 -14.09 1.00
N GLU A 181 -10.17 -15.33 0.73
CA GLU A 181 -8.75 -15.68 0.67
C GLU A 181 -7.97 -14.78 -0.31
N ALA A 182 -8.62 -14.33 -1.38
CA ALA A 182 -8.04 -13.42 -2.37
C ALA A 182 -7.62 -12.06 -1.78
N ASP A 183 -8.21 -11.66 -0.66
CA ASP A 183 -7.90 -10.40 0.04
C ASP A 183 -6.63 -10.50 0.89
N PHE A 184 -6.11 -11.71 1.10
CA PHE A 184 -4.90 -11.99 1.89
C PHE A 184 -3.70 -12.35 1.02
N ARG A 185 -3.80 -12.15 -0.30
CA ARG A 185 -2.70 -12.35 -1.24
C ARG A 185 -1.54 -11.39 -0.96
N ASN A 186 -0.31 -11.80 -1.27
CA ASN A 186 0.86 -10.95 -1.17
C ASN A 186 0.98 -10.07 -2.42
N GLU A 187 1.24 -8.77 -2.27
CA GLU A 187 1.32 -7.80 -3.39
C GLU A 187 2.63 -7.91 -4.18
N LEU A 188 3.61 -8.62 -3.64
CA LEU A 188 4.85 -8.95 -4.35
C LEU A 188 4.69 -10.10 -5.34
N ALA A 189 3.66 -10.94 -5.19
CA ALA A 189 3.38 -12.05 -6.09
C ALA A 189 3.16 -11.52 -7.50
N ALA A 190 4.15 -11.71 -8.37
CA ALA A 190 4.13 -11.30 -9.75
C ALA A 190 3.01 -12.05 -10.48
N ASP A 191 1.84 -11.44 -10.54
CA ASP A 191 0.91 -11.65 -11.63
C ASP A 191 0.55 -10.26 -12.14
N ASP A 192 0.99 -9.94 -13.36
CA ASP A 192 0.48 -8.86 -14.23
C ASP A 192 -1.00 -9.09 -14.60
N ARG A 193 -1.78 -9.68 -13.68
CA ARG A 193 -3.22 -9.59 -13.74
C ARG A 193 -3.53 -8.14 -13.43
N LYS A 194 -3.64 -7.35 -14.49
CA LYS A 194 -4.60 -6.23 -14.58
C LYS A 194 -5.68 -6.50 -13.56
N ALA A 195 -5.77 -5.64 -12.54
CA ALA A 195 -6.77 -5.75 -11.47
C ALA A 195 -8.04 -6.33 -12.09
N PRO A 196 -8.57 -7.46 -11.59
CA PRO A 196 -9.66 -8.13 -12.27
C PRO A 196 -10.72 -7.08 -12.55
N ARG A 197 -10.93 -6.75 -13.82
CA ARG A 197 -12.14 -6.09 -14.29
C ARG A 197 -13.22 -6.98 -13.72
N SER A 198 -13.80 -6.58 -12.58
CA SER A 198 -14.80 -7.35 -11.91
C SER A 198 -15.96 -7.39 -12.90
N ALA A 199 -16.05 -8.50 -13.61
CA ALA A 199 -17.09 -8.76 -14.57
C ALA A 199 -18.37 -8.96 -13.77
N ARG A 200 -18.96 -7.85 -13.30
CA ARG A 200 -20.37 -7.83 -12.95
C ARG A 200 -21.17 -7.92 -14.25
N PRO A 201 -22.34 -8.58 -14.23
CA PRO A 201 -23.17 -8.70 -15.42
C PRO A 201 -23.49 -7.31 -15.93
N GLN A 202 -23.21 -7.05 -17.21
CA GLN A 202 -23.66 -5.86 -17.92
C GLN A 202 -25.20 -5.92 -18.03
N GLY A 203 -25.86 -5.50 -16.94
CA GLY A 203 -27.25 -5.07 -16.96
C GLY A 203 -27.31 -3.69 -17.58
N ARG A 204 -27.94 -3.58 -18.75
CA ARG A 204 -28.15 -2.34 -19.50
C ARG A 204 -28.82 -1.26 -18.64
N ASN A 205 -28.29 -0.03 -18.76
CA ASN A 205 -28.97 1.27 -18.60
C ASN A 205 -29.02 1.97 -17.22
N SER A 206 -28.09 1.73 -16.30
CA SER A 206 -27.75 2.72 -15.26
C SER A 206 -26.27 3.11 -15.37
N VAL A 207 -25.97 4.42 -15.43
CA VAL A 207 -24.60 4.91 -15.29
C VAL A 207 -24.21 4.63 -13.84
N ASN A 208 -23.58 3.48 -13.58
CA ASN A 208 -23.12 3.14 -12.24
C ASN A 208 -21.97 4.08 -11.88
N ARG A 209 -22.30 5.07 -11.04
CA ARG A 209 -21.33 5.92 -10.36
C ARG A 209 -20.85 5.20 -9.11
N LEU A 210 -19.58 5.39 -8.79
CA LEU A 210 -18.92 4.90 -7.60
C LEU A 210 -18.34 6.10 -6.85
N ASP A 211 -18.24 5.94 -5.55
CA ASP A 211 -17.42 6.80 -4.72
C ASP A 211 -16.13 6.03 -4.43
N VAL A 212 -14.99 6.71 -4.45
CA VAL A 212 -13.69 6.07 -4.22
C VAL A 212 -12.85 6.90 -3.28
N THR A 213 -11.92 6.24 -2.59
CA THR A 213 -10.89 6.84 -1.77
C THR A 213 -9.54 6.43 -2.33
N LEU A 214 -8.71 7.43 -2.60
CA LEU A 214 -7.36 7.32 -3.10
C LEU A 214 -6.40 7.57 -1.94
N PHE A 215 -5.35 6.76 -1.82
CA PHE A 215 -4.36 6.86 -0.74
C PHE A 215 -3.03 7.37 -1.28
N PHE A 216 -2.38 8.22 -0.49
CA PHE A 216 -1.14 8.88 -0.83
C PHE A 216 -0.15 8.82 0.34
N ASP A 217 1.12 8.77 -0.01
CA ASP A 217 2.26 8.95 0.89
C ASP A 217 2.39 10.44 1.21
N GLU A 218 1.97 10.82 2.43
CA GLU A 218 1.93 12.22 2.87
C GLU A 218 3.33 12.82 2.96
N ASP A 219 4.35 12.03 3.28
CA ASP A 219 5.73 12.48 3.38
C ASP A 219 6.32 12.88 2.02
N LYS A 220 5.70 12.43 0.91
CA LYS A 220 6.06 12.84 -0.46
C LYS A 220 5.29 14.06 -0.96
N LEU A 221 4.38 14.62 -0.16
CA LEU A 221 3.66 15.84 -0.50
C LEU A 221 4.49 17.06 -0.13
N LEU A 222 5.07 17.70 -1.14
CA LEU A 222 6.07 18.76 -0.99
C LEU A 222 5.58 20.10 -0.41
N PHE A 223 4.28 20.42 -0.51
CA PHE A 223 3.71 21.70 -0.05
C PHE A 223 2.19 21.58 0.21
N PRO A 224 1.59 22.49 1.01
CA PRO A 224 0.13 22.55 1.20
C PRO A 224 -0.62 22.72 -0.14
N GLY A 225 -1.75 22.06 -0.34
CA GLY A 225 -2.48 22.15 -1.62
C GLY A 225 -1.93 21.25 -2.75
N HIS A 226 -0.81 20.54 -2.52
CA HIS A 226 -0.17 19.67 -3.51
C HIS A 226 -1.04 18.45 -3.84
N LEU A 227 -1.68 17.83 -2.84
CA LEU A 227 -2.54 16.66 -3.05
C LEU A 227 -3.76 17.02 -3.89
N GLU A 228 -4.44 18.11 -3.54
CA GLU A 228 -5.58 18.67 -4.23
C GLU A 228 -5.21 18.97 -5.69
N ARG A 229 -4.04 19.57 -5.90
CA ARG A 229 -3.51 19.84 -7.24
C ARG A 229 -3.38 18.59 -8.09
N GLU A 230 -2.69 17.57 -7.58
CA GLU A 230 -2.46 16.32 -8.31
C GLU A 230 -3.78 15.63 -8.62
N VAL A 231 -4.66 15.52 -7.62
CA VAL A 231 -5.98 14.89 -7.78
C VAL A 231 -6.82 15.62 -8.83
N MET A 232 -6.96 16.94 -8.74
CA MET A 232 -7.74 17.72 -9.69
C MET A 232 -7.17 17.66 -11.11
N THR A 233 -5.85 17.71 -11.26
CA THR A 233 -5.17 17.62 -12.55
C THR A 233 -5.51 16.29 -13.25
N GLN A 234 -5.39 15.17 -12.54
CA GLN A 234 -5.70 13.87 -13.13
C GLN A 234 -7.21 13.65 -13.33
N LEU A 235 -8.07 14.19 -12.46
CA LEU A 235 -9.53 14.11 -12.64
C LEU A 235 -9.98 14.82 -13.92
N VAL A 236 -9.51 16.04 -14.15
CA VAL A 236 -9.84 16.81 -15.36
C VAL A 236 -9.32 16.11 -16.63
N ARG A 237 -8.17 15.42 -16.53
CA ARG A 237 -7.59 14.63 -17.62
C ARG A 237 -8.41 13.38 -17.96
N VAL A 238 -8.90 12.67 -16.95
CA VAL A 238 -9.58 11.37 -17.11
C VAL A 238 -11.07 11.51 -17.40
N ILE A 239 -11.72 12.49 -16.77
CA ILE A 239 -13.17 12.68 -16.88
C ILE A 239 -13.43 13.75 -17.95
N PRO A 240 -14.13 13.42 -19.06
CA PRO A 240 -14.48 14.41 -20.07
C PRO A 240 -15.38 15.50 -19.48
N GLU A 241 -15.20 16.75 -19.93
CA GLU A 241 -15.90 17.92 -19.40
C GLU A 241 -17.42 17.72 -19.23
N TYR A 242 -18.10 17.24 -20.27
CA TYR A 242 -19.56 17.02 -20.24
C TYR A 242 -20.05 15.93 -19.27
N ARG A 243 -19.14 15.18 -18.63
CA ARG A 243 -19.45 14.16 -17.61
C ARG A 243 -18.93 14.53 -16.22
N ARG A 244 -18.24 15.66 -16.07
CA ARG A 244 -17.72 16.11 -14.77
C ARG A 244 -18.87 16.65 -13.93
N ASP A 245 -19.12 15.93 -12.86
CA ASP A 245 -20.09 16.19 -11.82
C ASP A 245 -19.65 15.31 -10.64
N VAL A 246 -18.53 15.71 -10.03
CA VAL A 246 -17.80 14.91 -9.03
C VAL A 246 -17.40 15.74 -7.83
N GLY A 247 -17.68 15.20 -6.64
CA GLY A 247 -17.23 15.76 -5.36
C GLY A 247 -15.83 15.29 -5.04
N VAL A 248 -15.00 16.15 -4.45
CA VAL A 248 -13.65 15.81 -4.00
C VAL A 248 -13.43 16.34 -2.59
N ALA A 249 -12.83 15.52 -1.74
CA ALA A 249 -12.34 15.92 -0.43
C ALA A 249 -10.94 15.37 -0.21
N VAL A 250 -10.10 16.09 0.51
CA VAL A 250 -8.80 15.59 0.94
C VAL A 250 -8.65 15.69 2.45
N ALA A 251 -7.88 14.78 3.04
CA ALA A 251 -7.49 14.86 4.44
C ALA A 251 -6.23 14.03 4.73
N SER A 252 -5.48 14.43 5.75
CA SER A 252 -4.50 13.55 6.40
C SER A 252 -5.24 12.48 7.22
N LEU A 253 -4.83 11.23 7.09
CA LEU A 253 -5.48 10.10 7.74
C LEU A 253 -4.91 9.91 9.15
N ALA A 254 -5.57 10.50 10.15
CA ALA A 254 -5.21 10.35 11.56
C ALA A 254 -5.70 9.02 12.16
N VAL A 255 -5.19 7.90 11.65
CA VAL A 255 -5.63 6.53 12.00
C VAL A 255 -5.66 6.27 13.51
N TYR A 256 -4.65 6.76 14.25
CA TYR A 256 -4.52 6.53 15.69
C TYR A 256 -5.36 7.47 16.56
N GLY A 257 -5.80 8.61 16.02
CA GLY A 257 -6.64 9.56 16.74
C GLY A 257 -8.10 9.11 16.85
N VAL A 258 -8.60 8.36 15.87
CA VAL A 258 -10.02 7.99 15.75
C VAL A 258 -10.37 6.67 16.44
N LEU A 259 -9.48 5.68 16.42
CA LEU A 259 -9.78 4.32 16.89
C LEU A 259 -9.21 3.98 18.28
N GLY A 260 -8.53 4.94 18.91
CA GLY A 260 -7.76 4.72 20.13
C GLY A 260 -6.55 3.80 19.90
N GLN A 261 -5.65 3.71 20.89
CA GLN A 261 -4.39 2.94 20.78
C GLN A 261 -4.55 1.41 20.66
N GLY A 262 -5.77 0.88 20.52
CA GLY A 262 -6.06 -0.56 20.53
C GLY A 262 -6.28 -1.22 19.16
N ALA A 263 -6.56 -0.44 18.11
CA ALA A 263 -6.84 -0.99 16.78
C ALA A 263 -5.53 -1.31 16.04
N ARG A 264 -5.41 -2.54 15.54
CA ARG A 264 -4.23 -2.96 14.77
C ARG A 264 -4.34 -2.50 13.32
N PRO A 265 -3.23 -2.15 12.65
CA PRO A 265 -3.23 -1.83 11.21
C PRO A 265 -3.94 -2.87 10.34
N ALA A 266 -3.77 -4.16 10.65
CA ALA A 266 -4.43 -5.26 9.93
C ALA A 266 -5.96 -5.27 10.10
N ASP A 267 -6.46 -4.88 11.27
CA ASP A 267 -7.90 -4.78 11.52
C ASP A 267 -8.51 -3.59 10.79
N ILE A 268 -7.79 -2.46 10.76
CA ILE A 268 -8.17 -1.28 9.97
C ILE A 268 -8.24 -1.63 8.49
N ALA A 269 -7.18 -2.24 7.95
CA ALA A 269 -7.13 -2.67 6.56
C ALA A 269 -8.26 -3.66 6.22
N ALA A 270 -8.50 -4.65 7.07
CA ALA A 270 -9.61 -5.59 6.90
C ALA A 270 -10.97 -4.88 6.81
N HIS A 271 -11.26 -3.94 7.70
CA HIS A 271 -12.54 -3.23 7.74
C HIS A 271 -12.70 -2.17 6.65
N LEU A 272 -11.61 -1.67 6.07
CA LEU A 272 -11.64 -0.79 4.89
C LEU A 272 -11.84 -1.57 3.59
N LEU A 273 -11.47 -2.85 3.54
CA LEU A 273 -11.48 -3.63 2.29
C LEU A 273 -12.65 -4.62 2.19
N ALA A 274 -13.40 -4.84 3.27
CA ALA A 274 -14.41 -5.89 3.36
C ALA A 274 -15.84 -5.38 3.17
N ARG A 275 -16.53 -5.92 2.16
CA ARG A 275 -17.97 -5.76 1.94
C ARG A 275 -18.53 -6.92 1.12
N GLU A 276 -19.82 -7.23 1.29
CA GLU A 276 -20.59 -8.03 0.34
C GLU A 276 -21.70 -7.19 -0.32
N PRO A 277 -21.79 -7.15 -1.67
CA PRO A 277 -20.80 -7.64 -2.63
C PRO A 277 -19.51 -6.83 -2.57
N GLY A 278 -18.40 -7.48 -2.97
CA GLY A 278 -17.05 -6.92 -2.88
C GLY A 278 -16.91 -5.51 -3.47
N LEU A 279 -16.10 -4.69 -2.79
CA LEU A 279 -15.68 -3.35 -3.19
C LEU A 279 -14.70 -3.41 -4.38
N TRP A 280 -14.68 -2.37 -5.22
CA TRP A 280 -13.49 -2.08 -6.00
C TRP A 280 -12.33 -1.73 -5.05
N LYS A 281 -11.14 -2.30 -5.28
CA LYS A 281 -9.96 -2.06 -4.46
C LYS A 281 -8.69 -2.47 -5.19
N THR A 282 -7.60 -1.78 -4.87
CA THR A 282 -6.26 -2.09 -5.42
C THR A 282 -5.36 -2.76 -4.38
N PHE A 283 -5.81 -2.79 -3.13
CA PHE A 283 -5.04 -3.33 -2.01
C PHE A 283 -5.51 -4.71 -1.57
N THR A 284 -4.58 -5.40 -0.94
CA THR A 284 -4.82 -6.57 -0.09
C THR A 284 -4.80 -6.16 1.38
N VAL A 285 -5.34 -6.99 2.27
CA VAL A 285 -5.28 -6.74 3.73
C VAL A 285 -3.83 -6.61 4.22
N PRO A 286 -2.89 -7.50 3.84
CA PRO A 286 -1.49 -7.34 4.23
C PRO A 286 -0.84 -6.07 3.68
N GLY A 287 -1.10 -5.71 2.41
CA GLY A 287 -0.50 -4.53 1.81
C GLY A 287 -0.98 -3.22 2.43
N LEU A 288 -2.29 -3.03 2.57
CA LEU A 288 -2.81 -1.85 3.26
C LEU A 288 -2.43 -1.83 4.74
N SER A 289 -2.37 -3.00 5.40
CA SER A 289 -1.88 -3.09 6.79
C SER A 289 -0.43 -2.62 6.92
N ALA A 290 0.43 -2.91 5.93
CA ALA A 290 1.81 -2.45 5.95
C ALA A 290 1.85 -0.93 5.81
N LEU A 291 1.14 -0.37 4.82
CA LEU A 291 1.07 1.08 4.58
C LEU A 291 0.58 1.85 5.82
N VAL A 292 -0.54 1.40 6.42
CA VAL A 292 -1.08 1.99 7.65
C VAL A 292 -0.09 1.92 8.83
N GLY A 293 0.78 0.91 8.84
CA GLY A 293 1.77 0.71 9.89
C GLY A 293 3.09 1.47 9.69
N SER A 294 3.40 1.91 8.46
CA SER A 294 4.74 2.40 8.12
C SER A 294 4.79 3.74 7.40
N VAL A 295 3.66 4.29 6.95
CA VAL A 295 3.60 5.52 6.15
C VAL A 295 2.57 6.48 6.75
N ASN A 296 2.88 7.78 6.74
CA ASN A 296 1.87 8.82 7.00
C ASN A 296 0.95 8.88 5.77
N LEU A 297 -0.32 8.54 5.94
CA LEU A 297 -1.26 8.44 4.84
C LEU A 297 -2.07 9.72 4.70
N ALA A 298 -2.11 10.28 3.50
CA ALA A 298 -3.14 11.23 3.10
C ALA A 298 -4.17 10.52 2.21
N VAL A 299 -5.41 11.01 2.21
CA VAL A 299 -6.49 10.46 1.40
C VAL A 299 -7.17 11.54 0.59
N ALA A 300 -7.64 11.15 -0.60
CA ALA A 300 -8.57 11.94 -1.40
C ALA A 300 -9.81 11.09 -1.71
N THR A 301 -11.00 11.55 -1.30
CA THR A 301 -12.26 10.93 -1.69
C THR A 301 -12.78 11.59 -2.95
N VAL A 302 -13.20 10.80 -3.94
CA VAL A 302 -13.84 11.26 -5.17
C VAL A 302 -15.22 10.63 -5.26
N VAL A 303 -16.26 11.45 -5.24
CA VAL A 303 -17.66 11.05 -5.22
C VAL A 303 -18.26 11.19 -6.62
N GLY A 304 -19.08 10.22 -7.04
CA GLY A 304 -19.83 10.32 -8.29
C GLY A 304 -19.06 9.97 -9.57
N ILE A 305 -17.89 9.32 -9.46
CA ILE A 305 -17.08 8.94 -10.62
C ILE A 305 -17.67 7.70 -11.33
N GLY A 306 -17.66 7.67 -12.67
CA GLY A 306 -18.13 6.50 -13.41
C GLY A 306 -17.25 5.27 -13.16
N GLN A 307 -17.84 4.08 -13.04
CA GLN A 307 -17.10 2.85 -12.73
C GLN A 307 -15.92 2.57 -13.70
N GLU A 308 -16.07 2.84 -14.99
CA GLU A 308 -14.99 2.68 -15.98
C GLU A 308 -13.85 3.69 -15.74
N GLN A 309 -14.19 4.91 -15.33
CA GLN A 309 -13.25 6.01 -15.09
C GLN A 309 -12.40 5.81 -13.84
N VAL A 310 -12.88 5.01 -12.87
CA VAL A 310 -12.09 4.65 -11.68
C VAL A 310 -10.82 3.89 -12.09
N GLY A 311 -10.92 2.97 -13.05
CA GLY A 311 -9.77 2.24 -13.57
C GLY A 311 -8.78 3.17 -14.28
N ASP A 312 -9.29 4.03 -15.16
CA ASP A 312 -8.47 4.99 -15.90
C ASP A 312 -7.78 5.99 -14.94
N LEU A 313 -8.48 6.46 -13.91
CA LEU A 313 -7.92 7.33 -12.88
C LEU A 313 -6.81 6.62 -12.09
N HIS A 314 -7.03 5.36 -11.70
CA HIS A 314 -6.01 4.57 -11.02
C HIS A 314 -4.74 4.42 -11.87
N GLU A 315 -4.88 4.09 -13.16
CA GLU A 315 -3.75 3.93 -14.08
C GLU A 315 -2.96 5.23 -14.26
N VAL A 316 -3.65 6.35 -14.49
CA VAL A 316 -3.00 7.66 -14.65
C VAL A 316 -2.32 8.10 -13.35
N MET A 317 -2.96 7.91 -12.20
CA MET A 317 -2.37 8.24 -10.89
C MET A 317 -1.09 7.44 -10.63
N GLN A 318 -1.07 6.13 -10.93
CA GLN A 318 0.14 5.30 -10.78
C GLN A 318 1.30 5.76 -11.66
N MET A 319 1.00 6.28 -12.85
CA MET A 319 2.01 6.68 -13.81
C MET A 319 2.61 8.06 -13.51
N GLU A 320 1.77 9.00 -13.07
CA GLU A 320 2.12 10.42 -13.04
C GLU A 320 2.35 10.94 -11.62
N VAL A 321 1.74 10.31 -10.61
CA VAL A 321 1.73 10.82 -9.22
C VAL A 321 2.58 9.92 -8.33
N SER A 322 3.81 10.34 -8.05
CA SER A 322 4.77 9.53 -7.28
C SER A 322 4.38 9.25 -5.83
N SER A 323 3.49 10.06 -5.25
CA SER A 323 2.95 9.86 -3.91
C SER A 323 1.76 8.90 -3.89
N TYR A 324 1.19 8.50 -5.03
CA TYR A 324 0.01 7.65 -5.10
C TYR A 324 0.30 6.20 -4.69
N LEU A 325 -0.52 5.65 -3.80
CA LEU A 325 -0.36 4.29 -3.24
C LEU A 325 -1.44 3.31 -3.72
N GLY A 326 -2.63 3.79 -4.09
CA GLY A 326 -3.75 2.95 -4.52
C GLY A 326 -5.12 3.50 -4.10
N GLY A 327 -6.17 2.69 -4.18
CA GLY A 327 -7.53 3.11 -3.81
C GLY A 327 -8.50 1.99 -3.46
N VAL A 328 -9.63 2.40 -2.89
CA VAL A 328 -10.77 1.55 -2.50
C VAL A 328 -12.08 2.27 -2.81
N GLU A 329 -13.12 1.53 -3.16
CA GLU A 329 -14.49 2.02 -3.24
C GLU A 329 -14.94 2.48 -1.85
N LEU A 330 -15.49 3.68 -1.79
CA LEU A 330 -15.99 4.30 -0.58
C LEU A 330 -17.44 3.86 -0.33
N ASP A 331 -17.68 3.21 0.81
CA ASP A 331 -19.03 2.88 1.25
C ASP A 331 -19.32 3.51 2.62
N ARG A 332 -20.17 4.53 2.63
CA ARG A 332 -20.55 5.29 3.83
C ARG A 332 -21.37 4.48 4.85
N ASN A 333 -21.82 3.28 4.49
CA ASN A 333 -22.46 2.35 5.42
C ASN A 333 -21.45 1.56 6.25
N LEU A 334 -20.19 1.50 5.81
CA LEU A 334 -19.13 0.85 6.57
C LEU A 334 -18.64 1.79 7.70
N PRO A 335 -18.66 1.35 8.96
CA PRO A 335 -18.25 2.18 10.09
C PRO A 335 -16.82 2.73 9.94
N MET A 336 -15.92 1.93 9.38
CA MET A 336 -14.52 2.33 9.21
C MET A 336 -14.35 3.42 8.15
N HIS A 337 -15.17 3.40 7.10
CA HIS A 337 -15.15 4.44 6.08
C HIS A 337 -15.72 5.74 6.62
N ARG A 338 -16.81 5.67 7.39
CA ARG A 338 -17.41 6.85 8.03
C ARG A 338 -16.46 7.48 9.05
N GLY A 339 -15.82 6.65 9.87
CA GLY A 339 -14.95 7.14 10.94
C GLY A 339 -13.61 7.71 10.46
N LEU A 340 -13.01 7.12 9.42
CA LEU A 340 -11.66 7.48 8.98
C LEU A 340 -11.60 8.38 7.75
N LEU A 341 -12.60 8.33 6.87
CA LEU A 341 -12.52 8.99 5.56
C LEU A 341 -13.34 10.28 5.57
N PRO A 342 -12.87 11.36 4.88
CA PRO A 342 -13.56 12.64 4.82
C PRO A 342 -15.04 12.46 4.52
N GLU A 343 -15.95 12.95 5.37
CA GLU A 343 -17.39 12.75 5.16
C GLU A 343 -17.97 13.64 4.06
N ARG A 344 -17.31 14.76 3.77
CA ARG A 344 -17.85 15.84 2.94
C ARG A 344 -16.85 16.29 1.90
N ASP A 345 -17.37 16.64 0.73
CA ASP A 345 -16.57 17.23 -0.34
C ASP A 345 -16.15 18.65 0.06
N GLN A 346 -14.89 18.97 -0.19
CA GLN A 346 -14.36 20.33 -0.10
C GLN A 346 -14.44 21.04 -1.45
N PHE A 347 -14.49 20.27 -2.53
CA PHE A 347 -14.50 20.74 -3.90
C PHE A 347 -15.57 20.00 -4.70
N HIS A 348 -16.12 20.65 -5.69
CA HIS A 348 -17.08 20.07 -6.60
C HIS A 348 -16.77 20.51 -8.03
N VAL A 349 -16.51 19.54 -8.90
CA VAL A 349 -16.12 19.79 -10.29
C VAL A 349 -17.31 19.54 -11.19
N VAL A 350 -17.81 20.60 -11.83
CA VAL A 350 -18.99 20.57 -12.70
C VAL A 350 -18.62 21.13 -14.07
N GLY A 351 -18.57 20.28 -15.09
CA GLY A 351 -18.13 20.72 -16.42
C GLY A 351 -16.71 21.29 -16.39
N ALA A 352 -16.54 22.53 -16.83
CA ALA A 352 -15.26 23.26 -16.77
C ALA A 352 -15.12 24.13 -15.50
N GLU A 353 -16.04 24.03 -14.55
CA GLU A 353 -16.08 24.85 -13.34
C GLU A 353 -15.61 24.07 -12.12
N LEU A 354 -14.82 24.75 -11.27
CA LEU A 354 -14.50 24.29 -9.93
C LEU A 354 -15.31 25.10 -8.91
N ARG A 355 -15.98 24.40 -8.02
CA ARG A 355 -16.73 24.98 -6.90
C ARG A 355 -16.05 24.60 -5.60
N LEU A 356 -15.60 25.58 -4.83
CA LEU A 356 -15.10 25.35 -3.48
C LEU A 356 -16.30 25.35 -2.54
N LYS A 357 -16.46 24.31 -1.73
CA LYS A 357 -17.58 24.21 -0.79
C LYS A 357 -17.27 24.95 0.50
N TYR A 358 -18.22 25.72 0.98
CA TYR A 358 -18.19 26.34 2.31
C TYR A 358 -19.46 26.03 3.09
N SER A 359 -19.37 26.09 4.40
CA SER A 359 -20.49 26.03 5.33
C SER A 359 -20.69 27.38 6.01
N ALA A 360 -21.88 27.62 6.57
CA ALA A 360 -22.16 28.80 7.37
C ALA A 360 -21.12 28.98 8.51
N ALA A 361 -20.75 27.90 9.20
CA ALA A 361 -19.75 27.97 10.27
C ALA A 361 -18.35 28.29 9.74
N SER A 362 -17.90 27.63 8.67
CA SER A 362 -16.56 27.87 8.12
C SER A 362 -16.41 29.29 7.60
N ARG A 363 -17.45 29.84 6.96
CA ARG A 363 -17.46 31.23 6.50
C ARG A 363 -17.40 32.21 7.67
N TYR A 364 -18.20 31.99 8.71
CA TYR A 364 -18.19 32.84 9.90
C TYR A 364 -16.84 32.80 10.64
N LEU A 365 -16.20 31.62 10.72
CA LEU A 365 -14.87 31.48 11.30
C LEU A 365 -13.80 32.23 10.50
N ALA A 366 -13.82 32.10 9.17
CA ALA A 366 -12.91 32.83 8.29
C ALA A 366 -13.09 34.36 8.43
N GLU A 367 -14.34 34.84 8.52
CA GLU A 367 -14.65 36.25 8.76
C GLU A 367 -14.12 36.74 10.14
N ILE A 368 -14.26 35.93 11.19
CA ILE A 368 -13.69 36.26 12.52
C ILE A 368 -12.16 36.30 12.50
N ASN A 369 -11.55 35.34 11.82
CA ASN A 369 -10.10 35.23 11.72
C ASN A 369 -9.50 36.28 10.78
N GLY A 370 -10.33 37.02 10.03
CA GLY A 370 -9.87 37.97 9.02
C GLY A 370 -9.18 37.28 7.84
N GLU A 371 -9.56 36.04 7.55
CA GLU A 371 -9.04 35.27 6.42
C GLU A 371 -9.55 35.86 5.10
N ASP A 372 -8.67 35.91 4.09
CA ASP A 372 -9.06 36.33 2.74
C ASP A 372 -9.81 35.17 2.06
N LEU A 373 -11.13 35.32 1.96
CA LEU A 373 -12.00 34.32 1.34
C LEU A 373 -11.81 34.21 -0.18
N ASP A 374 -11.16 35.18 -0.82
CA ASP A 374 -10.89 35.15 -2.26
C ASP A 374 -9.53 34.52 -2.59
N GLU A 375 -8.57 34.54 -1.65
CA GLU A 375 -7.23 33.96 -1.84
C GLU A 375 -7.26 32.49 -2.33
N PRO A 376 -8.07 31.56 -1.74
CA PRO A 376 -8.17 30.20 -2.25
C PRO A 376 -8.76 30.13 -3.66
N LEU A 377 -9.68 31.03 -4.03
CA LEU A 377 -10.26 31.06 -5.37
C LEU A 377 -9.22 31.53 -6.40
N ASP A 378 -8.47 32.57 -6.06
CA ASP A 378 -7.45 33.16 -6.92
C ASP A 378 -6.31 32.17 -7.19
N GLU A 379 -5.88 31.42 -6.17
CA GLU A 379 -4.90 30.35 -6.36
C GLU A 379 -5.35 29.34 -7.41
N TRP A 380 -6.62 28.93 -7.40
CA TRP A 380 -7.16 28.00 -8.39
C TRP A 380 -7.38 28.63 -9.77
N ARG A 381 -7.72 29.92 -9.84
CA ARG A 381 -7.85 30.66 -11.11
C ARG A 381 -6.49 30.78 -11.81
N GLU A 382 -5.44 31.12 -11.07
CA GLU A 382 -4.07 31.27 -11.58
C GLU A 382 -3.53 29.96 -12.19
N ARG A 383 -3.96 28.81 -11.66
CA ARG A 383 -3.59 27.49 -12.18
C ARG A 383 -4.16 27.20 -13.57
N GLY A 384 -5.25 27.86 -13.98
CA GLY A 384 -5.82 27.74 -15.33
C GLY A 384 -6.40 26.36 -15.69
N LEU A 385 -6.62 25.47 -14.70
CA LEU A 385 -7.20 24.14 -14.92
C LEU A 385 -8.70 24.17 -15.22
N PHE A 386 -9.39 25.21 -14.72
CA PHE A 386 -10.82 25.39 -14.83
C PHE A 386 -11.14 26.71 -15.52
N ARG A 387 -12.26 26.76 -16.24
CA ARG A 387 -12.75 27.98 -16.89
C ARG A 387 -13.23 29.02 -15.88
N SER A 388 -13.80 28.56 -14.77
CA SER A 388 -14.30 29.39 -13.68
C SER A 388 -14.10 28.70 -12.34
N VAL A 389 -13.87 29.51 -11.30
CA VAL A 389 -13.71 29.06 -9.92
C VAL A 389 -14.56 29.94 -9.01
N VAL A 390 -15.48 29.31 -8.28
CA VAL A 390 -16.49 30.00 -7.45
C VAL A 390 -16.69 29.29 -6.11
N TRP A 391 -17.27 30.00 -5.14
CA TRP A 391 -17.78 29.39 -3.91
C TRP A 391 -19.16 28.75 -4.16
N GLU A 392 -19.39 27.59 -3.55
CA GLU A 392 -20.68 26.91 -3.48
C GLU A 392 -20.99 26.63 -2.01
N GLU A 393 -22.21 26.96 -1.57
CA GLU A 393 -22.63 26.66 -0.21
C GLU A 393 -22.99 25.18 -0.07
N ASP A 394 -22.43 24.50 0.92
CA ASP A 394 -22.92 23.21 1.41
C ASP A 394 -24.15 23.45 2.30
N VAL A 395 -25.31 23.62 1.65
CA VAL A 395 -26.59 23.93 2.31
C VAL A 395 -26.94 22.90 3.39
N ALA A 396 -26.64 21.63 3.15
CA ALA A 396 -26.89 20.58 4.13
C ALA A 396 -26.07 20.83 5.40
N GLN A 397 -24.80 21.21 5.24
CA GLN A 397 -23.96 21.51 6.38
C GLN A 397 -24.28 22.83 7.06
N SER A 398 -24.54 23.90 6.30
CA SER A 398 -24.98 25.18 6.84
C SER A 398 -26.21 24.99 7.75
N THR A 399 -27.17 24.16 7.33
CA THR A 399 -28.35 23.85 8.15
C THR A 399 -27.99 23.16 9.47
N VAL A 400 -27.05 22.21 9.46
CA VAL A 400 -26.58 21.53 10.67
C VAL A 400 -25.86 22.51 11.60
N ASP A 401 -25.02 23.36 11.04
CA ASP A 401 -24.27 24.37 11.80
C ASP A 401 -25.19 25.40 12.45
N GLU A 402 -26.19 25.89 11.72
CA GLU A 402 -27.21 26.81 12.24
C GLU A 402 -28.03 26.17 13.37
N GLN A 403 -28.41 24.90 13.23
CA GLN A 403 -29.12 24.17 14.28
C GLN A 403 -28.25 23.97 15.53
N ALA A 404 -26.96 23.66 15.36
CA ALA A 404 -26.01 23.53 16.46
C ALA A 404 -25.80 24.87 17.17
N ALA A 405 -25.62 25.95 16.42
CA ALA A 405 -25.49 27.30 16.95
C ALA A 405 -26.75 27.74 17.72
N ALA A 406 -27.95 27.51 17.15
CA ALA A 406 -29.21 27.79 17.81
C ALA A 406 -29.37 27.00 19.13
N SER A 407 -28.97 25.73 19.14
CA SER A 407 -29.01 24.88 20.34
C SER A 407 -28.06 25.38 21.44
N LEU A 408 -26.85 25.82 21.07
CA LEU A 408 -25.88 26.42 22.00
C LEU A 408 -26.41 27.74 22.59
N LEU A 409 -26.97 28.61 21.76
CA LEU A 409 -27.56 29.88 22.19
C LEU A 409 -28.75 29.65 23.14
N GLN A 410 -29.60 28.65 22.86
CA GLN A 410 -30.69 28.27 23.76
C GLN A 410 -30.16 27.77 25.11
N ALA A 411 -29.13 26.92 25.11
CA ALA A 411 -28.49 26.42 26.33
C ALA A 411 -27.86 27.54 27.17
N TRP A 412 -27.36 28.61 26.53
CA TRP A 412 -26.83 29.78 27.23
C TRP A 412 -27.92 30.74 27.72
N SER A 413 -29.04 30.85 27.01
CA SER A 413 -30.18 31.70 27.37
C SER A 413 -31.04 31.14 28.52
N HIS A 414 -30.89 29.86 28.84
CA HIS A 414 -31.48 29.22 30.02
C HIS A 414 -30.38 28.72 30.98
N PRO A 415 -29.70 29.62 31.72
CA PRO A 415 -28.87 29.16 32.81
C PRO A 415 -29.77 28.42 33.80
N ARG A 416 -29.40 27.18 34.14
CA ARG A 416 -30.09 26.36 35.15
C ARG A 416 -30.41 27.24 36.35
N SER A 417 -31.69 27.50 36.55
CA SER A 417 -32.20 28.06 37.80
C SER A 417 -31.99 26.97 38.84
N GLU A 418 -31.03 27.16 39.75
CA GLU A 418 -30.95 26.37 40.99
C GLU A 418 -32.14 26.64 41.90
#